data_AF-A0A4R8XLE9-F1
#
_entry.id   AF-A0A4R8XLE9-F1
#
_cell.length_a   1.000
_cell.length_b   1.000
_cell.length_c   1.000
_cell.angle_alpha   90.00
_cell.angle_beta   90.00
_cell.angle_gamma   90.00
#
_symmetry.space_group_name_H-M   'P 1'
#
loop_
_entity.id
_entity.type
_entity.pdbx_description
1 polymer ?
#
loop_
_entity_poly.entity_id
_entity_poly.type
_entity_poly.pdbx_seq_one_letter_code
_entity_poly.pdbx_strand_id
1 'polypeptide(L)'
;MAGIRAAVTFTNNLDGMVTNILLGAIKGQNLAGERLLALSAAEVPEAVGTLAEKGTVVHAENLGDETLVVYDEVYAARWHEDGELVDNLGRHYLGNANFQGGRKSHYLSDPALQNKDELLAKVATEAKRGL
;
A
#
# COMPACT_ATOMS: atom_id res chain seq x y z
N MET A 1 -59.41 14.12 10.58
CA MET A 1 -58.06 14.56 10.18
C MET A 1 -57.38 13.41 9.46
N ALA A 2 -57.09 13.56 8.16
CA ALA A 2 -56.36 12.57 7.38
C ALA A 2 -54.88 12.98 7.34
N GLY A 3 -53.99 12.15 7.89
CA GLY A 3 -52.55 12.37 7.85
C GLY A 3 -51.96 11.78 6.58
N ILE A 4 -51.27 12.60 5.79
CA ILE A 4 -50.50 12.15 4.63
C ILE A 4 -49.23 11.49 5.14
N ARG A 5 -48.98 10.24 4.70
CA ARG A 5 -47.71 9.53 4.92
C ARG A 5 -47.03 9.38 3.56
N ALA A 6 -45.83 9.95 3.42
CA ALA A 6 -44.95 9.72 2.28
C ALA A 6 -43.86 8.73 2.69
N ALA A 7 -43.77 7.60 1.99
CA ALA A 7 -42.62 6.71 2.09
C ALA A 7 -41.50 7.29 1.21
N VAL A 8 -40.40 7.71 1.83
CA VAL A 8 -39.20 8.13 1.11
C VAL A 8 -38.42 6.86 0.75
N THR A 9 -38.73 6.31 -0.42
CA THR A 9 -38.13 5.10 -0.95
C THR A 9 -36.85 5.49 -1.72
N PHE A 10 -35.70 5.55 -1.03
CA PHE A 10 -34.36 5.68 -1.65
C PHE A 10 -33.91 4.35 -2.27
N THR A 11 -34.67 3.73 -3.17
CA THR A 11 -34.42 2.31 -3.53
C THR A 11 -33.68 2.09 -4.84
N ASN A 12 -33.47 3.10 -5.69
CA ASN A 12 -32.84 2.87 -7.00
C ASN A 12 -31.38 3.33 -7.15
N ASN A 13 -30.82 4.11 -6.22
CA ASN A 13 -29.45 4.62 -6.35
C ASN A 13 -28.50 4.21 -5.22
N LEU A 14 -28.97 3.57 -4.15
CA LEU A 14 -28.11 3.16 -3.04
C LEU A 14 -27.14 2.06 -3.47
N ASP A 15 -27.60 1.07 -4.24
CA ASP A 15 -26.75 -0.02 -4.73
C ASP A 15 -25.67 0.49 -5.70
N GLY A 16 -26.02 1.44 -6.57
CA GLY A 16 -25.07 2.10 -7.48
C GLY A 16 -24.06 2.97 -6.74
N MET A 17 -24.51 3.71 -5.72
CA MET A 17 -23.66 4.55 -4.88
C MET A 17 -22.66 3.73 -4.07
N VAL A 18 -23.11 2.63 -3.44
CA VAL A 18 -22.21 1.72 -2.71
C VAL A 18 -21.19 1.11 -3.66
N THR A 19 -21.61 0.67 -4.85
CA THR A 19 -20.70 0.13 -5.87
C THR A 19 -19.64 1.16 -6.29
N ASN A 20 -20.05 2.41 -6.53
CA ASN A 20 -19.13 3.48 -6.93
C ASN A 20 -18.13 3.85 -5.82
N ILE A 21 -18.56 3.86 -4.55
CA ILE A 21 -17.65 4.06 -3.40
C ILE A 21 -16.59 2.96 -3.36
N LEU A 22 -17.01 1.71 -3.54
CA LEU A 22 -16.08 0.57 -3.48
C LEU A 22 -15.11 0.55 -4.68
N LEU A 23 -15.58 0.89 -5.89
CA LEU A 23 -14.71 1.10 -7.06
C LEU A 23 -13.72 2.26 -6.84
N GLY A 24 -14.18 3.34 -6.22
CA GLY A 24 -13.33 4.45 -5.78
C GLY A 24 -12.27 3.99 -4.78
N ALA A 25 -12.61 3.12 -3.84
CA ALA A 25 -11.67 2.56 -2.88
C ALA A 25 -10.58 1.73 -3.57
N ILE A 26 -10.90 0.87 -4.54
CA ILE A 26 -9.90 0.11 -5.34
C ILE A 26 -8.90 1.05 -6.00
N LYS A 27 -9.41 2.08 -6.69
CA LYS A 27 -8.55 3.08 -7.35
C LYS A 27 -7.65 3.78 -6.33
N GLY A 28 -8.19 4.11 -5.16
CA GLY A 28 -7.46 4.71 -4.07
C GLY A 28 -6.37 3.78 -3.50
N GLN A 29 -6.65 2.47 -3.37
CA GLN A 29 -5.68 1.46 -2.96
C GLN A 29 -4.54 1.34 -3.98
N ASN A 30 -4.85 1.30 -5.28
CA ASN A 30 -3.84 1.26 -6.33
C ASN A 30 -2.93 2.50 -6.28
N LEU A 31 -3.51 3.70 -6.12
CA LEU A 31 -2.73 4.94 -5.96
C LEU A 31 -1.90 4.97 -4.66
N ALA A 32 -2.39 4.37 -3.59
CA ALA A 32 -1.64 4.23 -2.35
C ALA A 32 -0.46 3.24 -2.54
N GLY A 33 -0.67 2.13 -3.26
CA GLY A 33 0.39 1.18 -3.62
C GLY A 33 1.50 1.83 -4.44
N GLU A 34 1.15 2.61 -5.47
CA GLU A 34 2.13 3.38 -6.26
C GLU A 34 2.93 4.36 -5.41
N ARG A 35 2.24 5.03 -4.47
CA ARG A 35 2.92 5.94 -3.55
C ARG A 35 3.86 5.19 -2.61
N LEU A 36 3.43 4.06 -2.06
CA LEU A 36 4.25 3.24 -1.19
C LEU A 36 5.48 2.70 -1.93
N LEU A 37 5.34 2.27 -3.19
CA LEU A 37 6.48 1.89 -4.03
C LEU A 37 7.50 3.02 -4.16
N ALA A 38 7.05 4.24 -4.44
CA ALA A 38 7.94 5.40 -4.56
C ALA A 38 8.66 5.74 -3.25
N LEU A 39 7.97 5.63 -2.10
CA LEU A 39 8.57 5.83 -0.77
C LEU A 39 9.57 4.72 -0.44
N SER A 40 9.19 3.47 -0.71
CA SER A 40 10.03 2.29 -0.51
C SER A 40 11.30 2.37 -1.33
N ALA A 41 11.22 2.73 -2.61
CA ALA A 41 12.39 2.85 -3.50
C ALA A 41 13.48 3.80 -2.97
N ALA A 42 13.13 4.80 -2.15
CA ALA A 42 14.10 5.68 -1.49
C ALA A 42 14.86 4.99 -0.35
N GLU A 43 14.26 3.98 0.28
CA GLU A 43 14.84 3.25 1.43
C GLU A 43 15.48 1.90 1.04
N VAL A 44 15.19 1.38 -0.15
CA VAL A 44 15.76 0.12 -0.65
C VAL A 44 17.29 0.18 -0.76
N PRO A 45 18.03 -0.86 -0.32
CA PRO A 45 19.48 -0.97 -0.51
C PRO A 45 19.92 -0.88 -1.99
N GLU A 46 20.89 -0.01 -2.30
CA GLU A 46 21.58 -0.06 -3.60
C GLU A 46 22.63 -1.18 -3.56
N ALA A 47 22.38 -2.23 -4.32
CA ALA A 47 23.43 -3.09 -4.82
C ALA A 47 23.37 -3.17 -6.34
N VAL A 48 24.42 -3.72 -6.94
CA VAL A 48 24.55 -3.91 -8.37
C VAL A 48 23.38 -4.77 -8.88
N GLY A 49 22.57 -4.25 -9.82
CA GLY A 49 21.29 -4.87 -10.23
C GLY A 49 20.04 -4.32 -9.52
N THR A 50 20.21 -3.20 -8.79
CA THR A 50 19.23 -2.19 -8.36
C THR A 50 17.84 -2.72 -8.01
N LEU A 51 17.73 -3.29 -6.82
CA LEU A 51 16.46 -3.65 -6.18
C LEU A 51 15.43 -2.50 -6.22
N ALA A 52 15.88 -1.23 -6.17
CA ALA A 52 15.02 -0.06 -6.30
C ALA A 52 14.23 0.00 -7.62
N GLU A 53 14.78 -0.55 -8.71
CA GLU A 53 14.15 -0.61 -10.03
C GLU A 53 13.32 -1.89 -10.24
N LYS A 54 13.34 -2.81 -9.26
CA LYS A 54 12.64 -4.09 -9.30
C LYS A 54 11.32 -4.10 -8.54
N GLY A 55 11.05 -3.02 -7.80
CA GLY A 55 9.78 -2.85 -7.13
C GLY A 55 8.65 -2.63 -8.15
N THR A 56 7.54 -3.33 -7.95
CA THR A 56 6.34 -3.20 -8.77
C THR A 56 5.10 -3.14 -7.89
N VAL A 57 4.00 -2.63 -8.45
CA VAL A 57 2.69 -2.70 -7.83
C VAL A 57 1.82 -3.67 -8.62
N VAL A 58 1.27 -4.66 -7.92
CA VAL A 58 0.17 -5.48 -8.44
C VAL A 58 -1.12 -4.76 -8.09
N HIS A 59 -1.81 -4.24 -9.11
CA HIS A 59 -3.06 -3.52 -8.91
C HIS A 59 -4.21 -4.47 -8.61
N ALA A 60 -5.09 -4.06 -7.70
CA ALA A 60 -6.38 -4.67 -7.53
C ALA A 60 -7.24 -4.32 -8.75
N GLU A 61 -7.78 -5.35 -9.41
CA GLU A 61 -8.64 -5.20 -10.60
C GLU A 61 -10.12 -5.29 -10.23
N ASN A 62 -10.45 -6.06 -9.19
CA ASN A 62 -11.81 -6.36 -8.77
C ASN A 62 -12.06 -6.03 -7.29
N LEU A 63 -13.35 -6.00 -6.94
CA LEU A 63 -13.78 -5.85 -5.56
C LEU A 63 -13.34 -7.06 -4.73
N GLY A 64 -12.59 -6.79 -3.67
CA GLY A 64 -12.02 -7.82 -2.81
C GLY A 64 -10.58 -8.20 -3.15
N ASP A 65 -10.05 -7.76 -4.30
CA ASP A 65 -8.63 -7.86 -4.59
C ASP A 65 -7.84 -6.88 -3.72
N GLU A 66 -6.60 -7.23 -3.41
CA GLU A 66 -5.67 -6.39 -2.66
C GLU A 66 -4.61 -5.81 -3.60
N THR A 67 -4.31 -4.52 -3.44
CA THR A 67 -3.14 -3.91 -4.07
C THR A 67 -1.89 -4.37 -3.31
N LEU A 68 -0.90 -4.92 -4.02
CA LEU A 68 0.34 -5.39 -3.42
C LEU A 68 1.53 -4.59 -3.96
N VAL A 69 2.45 -4.20 -3.08
CA VAL A 69 3.76 -3.67 -3.47
C VAL A 69 4.79 -4.77 -3.30
N VAL A 70 5.45 -5.16 -4.38
CA VAL A 70 6.24 -6.38 -4.44
C VAL A 70 7.64 -6.08 -4.96
N TYR A 71 8.63 -6.72 -4.35
CA TYR A 71 9.98 -6.86 -4.88
C TYR A 71 10.25 -8.36 -5.06
N ASP A 72 9.91 -8.92 -6.22
CA ASP A 72 9.91 -10.37 -6.47
C ASP A 72 11.24 -10.87 -7.03
N GLU A 73 12.31 -10.65 -6.27
CA GLU A 73 13.64 -11.17 -6.60
C GLU A 73 14.16 -11.99 -5.43
N VAL A 74 14.86 -13.10 -5.70
CA VAL A 74 15.54 -13.88 -4.66
C VAL A 74 16.49 -12.99 -3.85
N TYR A 75 17.04 -11.96 -4.50
CA TYR A 75 17.81 -10.92 -3.84
C TYR A 75 16.95 -10.11 -2.86
N ALA A 76 15.77 -9.66 -3.25
CA ALA A 76 14.84 -8.91 -2.39
C ALA A 76 14.48 -9.68 -1.11
N ALA A 77 14.14 -10.97 -1.23
CA ALA A 77 13.80 -11.82 -0.10
C ALA A 77 14.95 -11.97 0.92
N ARG A 78 16.21 -11.86 0.47
CA ARG A 78 17.40 -11.89 1.36
C ARG A 78 17.61 -10.60 2.15
N TRP A 79 17.01 -9.49 1.71
CA TRP A 79 17.13 -8.19 2.37
C TRP A 79 15.83 -7.77 3.08
N HIS A 80 14.71 -8.36 2.65
CA HIS A 80 13.40 -8.19 3.26
C HIS A 80 13.26 -9.18 4.43
N GLU A 81 13.28 -8.66 5.65
CA GLU A 81 13.01 -9.39 6.90
C GLU A 81 14.01 -10.49 7.33
N ASP A 82 15.12 -10.72 6.62
CA ASP A 82 16.06 -11.79 6.96
C ASP A 82 17.10 -11.36 8.03
N GLY A 83 16.67 -11.38 9.30
CA GLY A 83 17.52 -11.09 10.46
C GLY A 83 18.73 -12.02 10.57
N GLU A 84 18.60 -13.29 10.14
CA GLU A 84 19.64 -14.32 10.33
C GLU A 84 20.81 -14.18 9.32
N LEU A 85 20.56 -13.66 8.11
CA LEU A 85 21.60 -13.32 7.13
C LEU A 85 22.34 -12.03 7.50
N VAL A 86 21.61 -11.07 8.12
CA VAL A 86 22.18 -9.86 8.72
C VAL A 86 23.04 -10.19 9.96
N ASP A 87 22.58 -11.12 10.80
CA ASP A 87 23.28 -11.57 12.01
C ASP A 87 24.56 -12.38 11.69
N ASN A 88 24.52 -13.28 10.69
CA ASN A 88 25.69 -14.10 10.31
C ASN A 88 26.82 -13.32 9.61
N LEU A 89 26.56 -12.10 9.12
CA LEU A 89 27.59 -11.18 8.63
C LEU A 89 28.33 -10.43 9.76
N GLY A 90 28.18 -10.87 11.02
CA GLY A 90 28.94 -10.40 12.17
C GLY A 90 28.47 -9.05 12.72
N ARG A 91 27.26 -8.61 12.35
CA ARG A 91 26.66 -7.39 12.89
C ARG A 91 25.26 -7.73 13.39
N HIS A 92 25.17 -8.04 14.67
CA HIS A 92 23.90 -8.06 15.40
C HIS A 92 23.22 -6.70 15.26
N TYR A 93 22.35 -6.56 14.25
CA TYR A 93 21.50 -5.40 14.09
C TYR A 93 20.15 -5.77 14.65
N LEU A 94 19.88 -5.28 15.85
CA LEU A 94 18.53 -5.20 16.41
C LEU A 94 17.65 -4.37 15.45
N GLY A 95 17.00 -5.02 14.49
CA GLY A 95 15.89 -4.48 13.68
C GLY A 95 16.16 -3.21 12.86
N ASN A 96 17.41 -2.79 12.67
CA ASN A 96 17.78 -1.54 12.01
C ASN A 96 19.10 -1.69 11.26
N ALA A 97 19.17 -2.59 10.28
CA ALA A 97 20.30 -2.63 9.36
C ALA A 97 20.29 -1.36 8.50
N ASN A 98 20.88 -0.28 9.02
CA ASN A 98 21.09 0.97 8.30
C ASN A 98 22.22 0.75 7.29
N PHE A 99 21.85 0.48 6.05
CA PHE A 99 22.75 0.55 4.92
C PHE A 99 23.20 2.01 4.72
N GLN A 100 24.36 2.21 4.09
CA GLN A 100 24.85 3.56 3.81
C GLN A 100 23.82 4.37 3.01
N GLY A 101 23.67 5.65 3.35
CA GLY A 101 22.75 6.56 2.64
C GLY A 101 21.30 6.55 3.14
N GLY A 102 21.01 6.08 4.35
CA GLY A 102 19.66 6.11 4.94
C GLY A 102 18.75 4.95 4.53
N ARG A 103 19.35 3.90 3.94
CA ARG A 103 18.66 2.72 3.42
C ARG A 103 18.55 1.63 4.46
N LYS A 104 17.52 0.78 4.35
CA LYS A 104 17.13 -0.16 5.41
C LYS A 104 16.66 -1.50 4.87
N SER A 105 16.65 -2.51 5.73
CA SER A 105 16.05 -3.83 5.45
C SER A 105 14.52 -3.80 5.48
N HIS A 106 13.93 -2.88 6.26
CA HIS A 106 12.48 -2.68 6.40
C HIS A 106 11.91 -1.69 5.37
N TYR A 107 12.44 -1.69 4.15
CA TYR A 107 12.13 -0.69 3.13
C TYR A 107 10.66 -0.67 2.66
N LEU A 108 9.85 -1.70 2.97
CA LEU A 108 8.40 -1.69 2.74
C LEU A 108 7.60 -1.34 4.00
N SER A 109 7.91 -1.98 5.13
CA SER A 109 7.14 -1.81 6.37
C SER A 109 7.35 -0.44 7.03
N ASP A 110 8.57 0.09 7.03
CA ASP A 110 8.87 1.40 7.60
C ASP A 110 8.14 2.51 6.85
N PRO A 111 8.26 2.65 5.51
CA PRO A 111 7.51 3.66 4.76
C PRO A 111 6.00 3.53 4.89
N ALA A 112 5.47 2.30 4.93
CA ALA A 112 4.05 2.06 5.11
C ALA A 112 3.55 2.57 6.47
N LEU A 113 4.28 2.28 7.56
CA LEU A 113 3.92 2.70 8.90
C LEU A 113 4.08 4.21 9.10
N GLN A 114 5.19 4.78 8.61
CA GLN A 114 5.51 6.20 8.75
C GLN A 114 4.55 7.09 7.94
N ASN A 115 4.07 6.61 6.79
CA ASN A 115 3.21 7.37 5.89
C ASN A 115 1.77 6.88 5.88
N LYS A 116 1.36 6.07 6.87
CA LYS A 116 0.04 5.42 6.92
C LYS A 116 -1.12 6.41 6.72
N ASP A 117 -1.03 7.61 7.29
CA ASP A 117 -2.10 8.60 7.21
C ASP A 117 -2.19 9.21 5.79
N GLU A 118 -1.06 9.41 5.12
CA GLU A 118 -1.03 9.83 3.71
C GLU A 118 -1.64 8.76 2.81
N LEU A 119 -1.25 7.51 3.00
CA LEU A 119 -1.72 6.36 2.23
C LEU A 119 -3.23 6.16 2.40
N LEU A 120 -3.72 6.19 3.65
CA LEU A 120 -5.16 6.10 3.95
C LEU A 120 -5.94 7.29 3.39
N ALA A 121 -5.37 8.50 3.41
CA ALA A 121 -6.02 9.68 2.83
C ALA A 121 -6.23 9.54 1.32
N LYS A 122 -5.33 8.88 0.58
CA LYS A 122 -5.51 8.58 -0.85
C LYS A 122 -6.69 7.64 -1.08
N VAL A 123 -6.78 6.56 -0.29
CA VAL A 123 -7.91 5.62 -0.35
C VAL A 123 -9.23 6.34 -0.07
N ALA A 124 -9.29 7.09 1.03
CA ALA A 124 -10.49 7.82 1.43
C ALA A 124 -10.92 8.90 0.42
N THR A 125 -9.95 9.55 -0.24
CA THR A 125 -10.22 10.59 -1.25
C THR A 125 -10.91 9.99 -2.47
N GLU A 126 -10.40 8.87 -3.00
CA GLU A 126 -11.02 8.24 -4.16
C GLU A 126 -12.35 7.56 -3.81
N ALA A 127 -12.48 6.95 -2.63
CA ALA A 127 -13.76 6.41 -2.16
C ALA A 127 -14.85 7.49 -2.07
N LYS A 128 -14.51 8.69 -1.58
CA LYS A 128 -15.43 9.84 -1.54
C LYS A 128 -15.79 10.39 -2.93
N ARG A 129 -14.93 10.22 -3.93
CA ARG A 129 -15.23 10.60 -5.33
C ARG A 129 -16.23 9.64 -6.00
N GLY A 130 -16.48 8.49 -5.38
CA GLY A 130 -17.54 7.55 -5.77
C GLY A 130 -18.92 7.86 -5.18
N LEU A 131 -19.05 8.88 -4.32
CA LEU A 131 -20.34 9.42 -3.86
C LEU A 131 -20.98 10.30 -4.94
#